data_AF-A0A963J5G9-F1
#
_entry.id   AF-A0A963J5G9-F1
#
_cell.length_a   1.000
_cell.length_b   1.000
_cell.length_c   1.000
_cell.angle_alpha   90.00
_cell.angle_beta   90.00
_cell.angle_gamma   90.00
#
_symmetry.space_group_name_H-M   'P 1'
#
loop_
_entity.id
_entity.type
_entity.pdbx_description
1 polymer ?
#
loop_
_entity_poly.entity_id
_entity_poly.type
_entity_poly.pdbx_seq_one_letter_code
_entity_poly.pdbx_strand_id
1 'polypeptide(L)'
;ESNAYVLGGSDYSAPGQLVGDFIAGQPSRQWGGVEPSYQPGVLLGDLRTALPGYAIEALREALPVFGRKIKGFDMHDAVLTGVETRTSSPLKMGRGENLQSLNTAGLYPAGEGASYAGGILSAGVDGIKVGEAVARSLLGQPA
;
A
#
# COMPACT_ATOMS: atom_id res chain seq x y z
N GLU A 1 -5.08 0.99 -9.75
CA GLU A 1 -5.89 -0.25 -9.68
C GLU A 1 -6.45 -0.64 -11.03
N SER A 2 -7.39 0.11 -11.63
CA SER A 2 -7.99 -0.25 -12.94
C SER A 2 -6.97 -0.46 -14.07
N ASN A 3 -5.95 0.40 -14.18
CA ASN A 3 -4.89 0.22 -15.16
C ASN A 3 -4.08 -1.07 -14.90
N ALA A 4 -3.79 -1.39 -13.64
CA ALA A 4 -3.05 -2.60 -13.29
C ALA A 4 -3.85 -3.87 -13.62
N TYR A 5 -5.17 -3.86 -13.45
CA TYR A 5 -6.03 -4.96 -13.91
C TYR A 5 -5.95 -5.17 -15.42
N VAL A 6 -5.94 -4.10 -16.21
CA VAL A 6 -5.76 -4.18 -17.67
C VAL A 6 -4.36 -4.71 -18.04
N LEU A 7 -3.30 -4.18 -17.41
CA LEU A 7 -1.93 -4.65 -17.61
C LEU A 7 -1.73 -6.11 -17.20
N GLY A 8 -2.52 -6.58 -16.23
CA GLY A 8 -2.56 -7.96 -15.77
C GLY A 8 -3.36 -8.91 -16.66
N GLY A 9 -3.95 -8.44 -17.77
CA GLY A 9 -4.71 -9.31 -18.69
C GLY A 9 -6.22 -9.36 -18.41
N SER A 10 -6.74 -8.52 -17.51
CA SER A 10 -8.17 -8.41 -17.18
C SER A 10 -8.80 -9.70 -16.65
N ASP A 11 -8.02 -10.56 -15.98
CA ASP A 11 -8.47 -11.83 -15.39
C ASP A 11 -8.12 -11.95 -13.90
N TYR A 12 -7.78 -10.82 -13.27
CA TYR A 12 -7.24 -10.70 -11.91
C TYR A 12 -5.81 -11.19 -11.72
N SER A 13 -5.12 -11.64 -12.75
CA SER A 13 -3.67 -11.76 -12.67
C SER A 13 -3.06 -10.37 -12.42
N ALA A 14 -2.01 -10.31 -11.60
CA ALA A 14 -1.29 -9.07 -11.40
C ALA A 14 -0.31 -8.84 -12.56
N PRO A 15 -0.06 -7.60 -13.00
CA PRO A 15 1.05 -7.33 -13.90
C PRO A 15 2.36 -7.56 -13.15
N GLY A 16 3.37 -8.13 -13.81
CA GLY A 16 4.68 -8.35 -13.22
C GLY A 16 5.82 -8.10 -14.18
N GLN A 17 7.01 -7.88 -13.63
CA GLN A 17 8.23 -7.65 -14.39
C GLN A 17 9.44 -8.07 -13.56
N LEU A 18 10.46 -8.62 -14.22
CA LEU A 18 11.73 -8.93 -13.58
C LEU A 18 12.44 -7.63 -13.22
N VAL A 19 13.11 -7.60 -12.06
CA VAL A 19 13.83 -6.42 -11.55
C VAL A 19 14.90 -5.97 -12.54
N GLY A 20 15.65 -6.90 -13.15
CA GLY A 20 16.67 -6.56 -14.13
C GLY A 20 16.09 -5.88 -15.38
N ASP A 21 15.02 -6.45 -15.92
CA ASP A 21 14.30 -5.90 -17.08
C ASP A 21 13.67 -4.53 -16.76
N PHE A 22 13.11 -4.36 -15.56
CA PHE A 22 12.56 -3.09 -15.08
C PHE A 22 13.65 -2.00 -15.01
N ILE A 23 14.83 -2.32 -14.46
CA ILE A 23 15.99 -1.42 -14.41
C ILE A 23 16.51 -1.11 -15.82
N ALA A 24 16.49 -2.08 -16.74
CA ALA A 24 16.89 -1.91 -18.13
C ALA A 24 15.83 -1.18 -18.99
N GLY A 25 14.60 -1.02 -18.49
CA GLY A 25 13.48 -0.44 -19.23
C GLY A 25 12.98 -1.30 -20.38
N GLN A 26 13.04 -2.63 -20.23
CA GLN A 26 12.57 -3.60 -21.20
C GLN A 26 11.43 -4.44 -20.61
N PRO A 27 10.42 -4.84 -21.40
CA PRO A 27 9.38 -5.75 -20.91
C PRO A 27 9.95 -7.15 -20.65
N SER A 28 9.52 -7.78 -19.56
CA SER A 28 9.85 -9.18 -19.30
C SER A 28 9.03 -10.11 -20.18
N ARG A 29 9.66 -11.20 -20.64
CA ARG A 29 9.01 -12.19 -21.54
C ARG A 29 9.07 -13.62 -21.01
N GLN A 30 9.96 -13.89 -20.08
CA GLN A 30 10.22 -15.21 -19.51
C GLN A 30 10.53 -15.06 -18.03
N TRP A 31 10.17 -16.07 -17.24
CA TRP A 31 10.51 -16.12 -15.82
C TRP A 31 11.99 -16.42 -15.60
N GLY A 32 12.52 -15.91 -14.50
CA GLY A 32 13.83 -16.31 -13.97
C GLY A 32 13.70 -17.40 -12.92
N GLY A 33 14.68 -17.49 -12.01
CA GLY A 33 14.67 -18.46 -10.91
C GLY A 33 13.70 -18.17 -9.76
N VAL A 34 13.01 -17.03 -9.74
CA VAL A 34 12.05 -16.66 -8.68
C VAL A 34 10.63 -16.82 -9.18
N GLU A 35 9.84 -17.65 -8.49
CA GLU A 35 8.43 -17.87 -8.79
C GLU A 35 7.55 -16.82 -8.09
N PRO A 36 6.56 -16.21 -8.78
CA PRO A 36 5.63 -15.29 -8.15
C PRO A 36 4.67 -16.01 -7.20
N SER A 37 4.40 -15.42 -6.04
CA SER A 37 3.48 -15.98 -5.04
C SER A 37 2.03 -15.50 -5.18
N TYR A 38 1.78 -14.41 -5.92
CA TYR A 38 0.45 -13.83 -6.06
C TYR A 38 -0.48 -14.78 -6.82
N GLN A 39 -1.69 -14.96 -6.30
CA GLN A 39 -2.77 -15.75 -6.91
C GLN A 39 -3.90 -14.79 -7.34
N PRO A 40 -4.57 -15.00 -8.49
CA PRO A 40 -4.59 -16.21 -9.32
C PRO A 40 -3.37 -16.42 -10.23
N GLY A 41 -2.55 -15.39 -10.44
CA GLY A 41 -1.35 -15.49 -11.26
C GLY A 41 -0.72 -14.12 -11.52
N VAL A 42 0.43 -14.12 -12.19
CA VAL A 42 1.14 -12.89 -12.59
C VAL A 42 1.40 -12.93 -14.08
N LEU A 43 1.03 -11.86 -14.79
CA LEU A 43 1.29 -11.70 -16.22
C LEU A 43 2.56 -10.85 -16.39
N LEU A 44 3.61 -11.44 -16.97
CA LEU A 44 4.83 -10.70 -17.32
C LEU A 44 4.56 -9.65 -18.39
N GLY A 45 5.11 -8.46 -18.18
CA GLY A 45 4.99 -7.36 -19.12
C GLY A 45 5.87 -6.17 -18.73
N ASP A 46 5.30 -4.98 -18.86
CA ASP A 46 5.97 -3.71 -18.62
C ASP A 46 5.23 -2.88 -17.58
N LEU A 47 5.88 -2.62 -16.45
CA LEU A 47 5.32 -1.85 -15.34
C LEU A 47 5.54 -0.34 -15.49
N ARG A 48 6.20 0.15 -16.55
CA ARG A 48 6.44 1.61 -16.74
C ARG A 48 5.16 2.45 -16.72
N THR A 49 4.03 1.89 -17.13
CA THR A 49 2.73 2.59 -17.13
C THR A 49 1.88 2.27 -15.89
N ALA A 50 2.35 1.39 -15.00
CA ALA A 50 1.58 0.94 -13.84
C ALA A 50 1.45 2.03 -12.76
N LEU A 51 2.43 2.95 -12.68
CA LEU A 51 2.50 4.06 -11.73
C LEU A 51 2.87 5.37 -12.45
N PRO A 52 2.67 6.54 -11.81
CA PRO A 52 3.18 7.80 -12.32
C PRO A 52 4.69 7.75 -12.59
N GLY A 53 5.15 8.41 -13.65
CA GLY A 53 6.55 8.32 -14.10
C GLY A 53 7.59 8.63 -13.01
N TYR A 54 7.32 9.62 -12.14
CA TYR A 54 8.23 9.94 -11.03
C TYR A 54 8.44 8.76 -10.06
N ALA A 55 7.41 7.94 -9.84
CA ALA A 55 7.49 6.79 -8.94
C ALA A 55 8.26 5.64 -9.61
N ILE A 56 8.05 5.45 -10.92
CA ILE A 56 8.82 4.48 -11.71
C ILE A 56 10.31 4.81 -11.70
N GLU A 57 10.67 6.07 -11.95
CA GLU A 57 12.08 6.48 -11.93
C GLU A 57 12.70 6.35 -10.54
N ALA A 58 11.98 6.77 -9.49
CA ALA A 58 12.45 6.59 -8.12
C ALA A 58 12.69 5.11 -7.76
N LEU A 59 11.81 4.20 -8.19
CA LEU A 59 11.99 2.76 -7.98
C LEU A 59 13.20 2.21 -8.75
N ARG A 60 13.37 2.61 -10.01
CA ARG A 60 14.51 2.20 -10.85
C ARG A 60 15.85 2.62 -10.25
N GLU A 61 15.93 3.82 -9.68
CA GLU A 61 17.12 4.30 -8.98
C GLU A 61 17.34 3.61 -7.63
N ALA A 62 16.26 3.35 -6.88
CA ALA A 62 16.33 2.78 -5.55
C ALA A 62 16.77 1.31 -5.52
N LEU A 63 16.36 0.49 -6.51
CA LEU A 63 16.67 -0.94 -6.53
C LEU A 63 18.19 -1.23 -6.49
N PRO A 64 19.04 -0.65 -7.37
CA PRO A 64 20.49 -0.80 -7.27
C PRO A 64 21.09 -0.24 -5.97
N VAL A 65 20.51 0.83 -5.41
CA VAL A 65 20.94 1.38 -4.12
C VAL A 65 20.71 0.36 -3.01
N PHE A 66 19.57 -0.32 -3.02
CA PHE A 66 19.27 -1.39 -2.07
C PHE A 66 20.14 -2.63 -2.32
N GLY A 67 20.46 -2.98 -3.57
CA GLY A 67 21.41 -4.04 -3.92
C GLY A 67 22.80 -3.86 -3.29
N ARG A 68 23.24 -2.60 -3.17
CA ARG A 68 24.49 -2.25 -2.45
C ARG A 68 24.40 -2.41 -0.93
N LYS A 69 23.19 -2.31 -0.35
CA LYS A 69 22.96 -2.46 1.10
C LYS A 69 22.68 -3.90 1.50
N ILE A 70 21.94 -4.61 0.66
CA ILE A 70 21.52 -5.99 0.85
C ILE A 70 21.88 -6.73 -0.44
N LYS A 71 22.91 -7.58 -0.35
CA LYS A 71 23.39 -8.36 -1.49
C LYS A 71 22.24 -9.17 -2.10
N GLY A 72 22.00 -8.99 -3.40
CA GLY A 72 20.97 -9.70 -4.14
C GLY A 72 19.59 -9.04 -4.15
N PHE A 73 19.41 -7.88 -3.50
CA PHE A 73 18.13 -7.15 -3.54
C PHE A 73 17.75 -6.69 -4.95
N ASP A 74 18.74 -6.44 -5.81
CA ASP A 74 18.60 -6.06 -7.22
C ASP A 74 18.88 -7.23 -8.17
N MET A 75 18.76 -8.48 -7.70
CA MET A 75 18.95 -9.65 -8.55
C MET A 75 18.06 -9.58 -9.79
N HIS A 76 18.62 -9.88 -10.97
CA HIS A 76 17.91 -9.78 -12.25
C HIS A 76 16.55 -10.50 -12.22
N ASP A 77 16.55 -11.72 -11.69
CA ASP A 77 15.41 -12.63 -11.67
C ASP A 77 14.37 -12.34 -10.58
N ALA A 78 14.60 -11.36 -9.69
CA ALA A 78 13.58 -10.97 -8.71
C ALA A 78 12.34 -10.42 -9.43
N VAL A 79 11.16 -10.62 -8.83
CA VAL A 79 9.88 -10.26 -9.45
C VAL A 79 9.27 -9.05 -8.76
N LEU A 80 8.98 -8.00 -9.52
CA LEU A 80 8.06 -6.93 -9.14
C LEU A 80 6.64 -7.36 -9.52
N THR A 81 5.69 -7.28 -8.58
CA THR A 81 4.32 -7.75 -8.77
C THR A 81 3.31 -6.68 -8.41
N GLY A 82 2.37 -6.41 -9.32
CA GLY A 82 1.19 -5.58 -9.08
C GLY A 82 1.47 -4.10 -8.81
N VAL A 83 0.50 -3.44 -8.19
CA VAL A 83 0.62 -2.08 -7.65
C VAL A 83 0.10 -2.05 -6.23
N GLU A 84 0.90 -1.54 -5.31
CA GLU A 84 0.51 -1.40 -3.90
C GLU A 84 -0.09 0.00 -3.69
N THR A 85 -1.42 0.11 -3.69
CA THR A 85 -2.14 1.40 -3.73
C THR A 85 -2.80 1.80 -2.41
N ARG A 86 -2.80 0.93 -1.41
CA ARG A 86 -3.58 1.09 -0.17
C ARG A 86 -2.70 0.98 1.07
N THR A 87 -1.59 1.75 1.10
CA THR A 87 -0.65 1.77 2.23
C THR A 87 -1.19 2.49 3.46
N SER A 88 -2.13 3.41 3.27
CA SER A 88 -2.81 4.17 4.32
C SER A 88 -4.09 4.79 3.75
N SER A 89 -5.01 5.22 4.61
CA SER A 89 -6.21 5.95 4.14
C SER A 89 -5.83 7.23 3.38
N PRO A 90 -6.42 7.48 2.21
CA PRO A 90 -6.18 8.71 1.45
C PRO A 90 -6.96 9.91 2.02
N LEU A 91 -7.76 9.71 3.07
CA LEU A 91 -8.62 10.72 3.66
C LEU A 91 -8.41 10.80 5.17
N LYS A 92 -8.46 12.02 5.70
CA LYS A 92 -8.49 12.27 7.13
C LYS A 92 -9.86 12.75 7.56
N MET A 93 -10.50 12.00 8.45
CA MET A 93 -11.78 12.37 9.03
C MET A 93 -11.52 13.17 10.31
N GLY A 94 -11.56 14.50 10.23
CA GLY A 94 -11.21 15.37 11.37
C GLY A 94 -12.04 15.07 12.62
N ARG A 95 -11.36 14.87 13.76
CA ARG A 95 -11.96 14.75 15.10
C ARG A 95 -11.28 15.67 16.12
N GLY A 96 -12.05 16.14 17.09
CA GLY A 96 -11.58 16.99 18.19
C GLY A 96 -10.88 16.23 19.31
N GLU A 97 -10.53 16.92 20.39
CA GLU A 97 -9.89 16.32 21.58
C GLU A 97 -10.81 15.30 22.28
N ASN A 98 -12.12 15.50 22.20
CA ASN A 98 -13.14 14.55 22.66
C ASN A 98 -13.31 13.33 21.73
N LEU A 99 -12.46 13.20 20.71
CA LEU A 99 -12.46 12.15 19.69
C LEU A 99 -13.71 12.09 18.80
N GLN A 100 -14.58 13.10 18.85
CA GLN A 100 -15.76 13.20 18.01
C GLN A 100 -15.47 13.99 16.73
N SER A 101 -16.24 13.72 15.68
CA SER A 101 -16.24 14.50 14.44
C SER A 101 -16.43 15.98 14.75
N LEU A 102 -15.71 16.84 14.02
CA LEU A 102 -15.76 18.30 14.20
C LEU A 102 -17.15 18.89 13.91
N ASN A 103 -17.99 18.19 13.12
CA ASN A 103 -19.28 18.69 12.66
C ASN A 103 -20.48 17.78 12.98
N THR A 104 -20.26 16.64 13.63
CA THR A 104 -21.32 15.67 13.94
C THR A 104 -21.09 15.08 15.31
N ALA A 105 -21.82 15.58 16.30
CA ALA A 105 -21.79 15.03 17.65
C ALA A 105 -22.27 13.57 17.67
N GLY A 106 -21.62 12.73 18.47
CA GLY A 106 -21.87 11.29 18.58
C GLY A 106 -21.17 10.43 17.51
N LEU A 107 -20.53 11.04 16.50
CA LEU A 107 -19.73 10.31 15.51
C LEU A 107 -18.25 10.31 15.92
N TYR A 108 -17.63 9.13 16.00
CA TYR A 108 -16.23 8.98 16.43
C TYR A 108 -15.36 8.35 15.32
N PRO A 109 -14.69 9.15 14.47
CA PRO A 109 -13.76 8.63 13.49
C PRO A 109 -12.57 7.93 14.18
N ALA A 110 -12.26 6.69 13.76
CA ALA A 110 -11.25 5.86 14.41
C ALA A 110 -10.46 4.97 13.44
N GLY A 111 -9.27 4.55 13.87
CA GLY A 111 -8.44 3.58 13.15
C GLY A 111 -7.86 4.10 11.84
N GLU A 112 -7.45 3.16 10.98
CA GLU A 112 -6.76 3.48 9.72
C GLU A 112 -7.67 4.19 8.73
N GLY A 113 -8.94 3.78 8.63
CA GLY A 113 -9.91 4.40 7.72
C GLY A 113 -10.09 5.91 7.96
N ALA A 114 -9.98 6.35 9.22
CA ALA A 114 -10.06 7.76 9.61
C ALA A 114 -8.70 8.50 9.61
N SER A 115 -7.59 7.82 9.27
CA SER A 115 -6.21 8.32 9.35
C SER A 115 -5.71 8.63 10.77
N TYR A 116 -6.09 7.80 11.76
CA TYR A 116 -5.56 7.87 13.14
C TYR A 116 -4.73 6.65 13.54
N ALA A 117 -4.53 5.72 12.62
CA ALA A 117 -3.69 4.54 12.79
C ALA A 117 -3.06 4.12 11.44
N GLY A 118 -2.02 3.28 11.49
CA GLY A 118 -1.30 2.79 10.31
C GLY A 118 -0.95 1.30 10.39
N GLY A 119 -1.69 0.53 11.18
CA GLY A 119 -1.47 -0.91 11.36
C GLY A 119 -2.21 -1.46 12.56
N ILE A 120 -2.25 -2.80 12.68
CA ILE A 120 -3.09 -3.56 13.63
C ILE A 120 -3.01 -3.01 15.06
N LEU A 121 -1.79 -2.92 15.62
CA LEU A 121 -1.61 -2.46 17.00
C LEU A 121 -2.09 -1.03 17.19
N SER A 122 -1.68 -0.11 16.31
CA SER A 122 -2.07 1.30 16.41
C SER A 122 -3.58 1.50 16.24
N ALA A 123 -4.24 0.70 15.40
CA ALA A 123 -5.68 0.73 15.21
C ALA A 123 -6.41 0.21 16.46
N GLY A 124 -5.88 -0.85 17.08
CA GLY A 124 -6.40 -1.35 18.36
C GLY A 124 -6.27 -0.31 19.49
N VAL A 125 -5.11 0.33 19.61
CA VAL A 125 -4.88 1.40 20.60
C VAL A 125 -5.82 2.58 20.36
N ASP A 126 -6.02 3.00 19.10
CA ASP A 126 -6.98 4.06 18.78
C ASP A 126 -8.42 3.66 19.12
N GLY A 127 -8.79 2.42 18.85
CA GLY A 127 -10.08 1.85 19.20
C GLY A 127 -10.35 1.87 20.71
N ILE A 128 -9.34 1.55 21.54
CA ILE A 128 -9.46 1.64 23.01
C ILE A 128 -9.75 3.09 23.43
N LYS A 129 -8.96 4.06 22.93
CA LYS A 129 -9.15 5.49 23.25
C LYS A 129 -10.53 5.99 22.87
N VAL A 130 -11.00 5.63 21.68
CA VAL A 130 -12.33 5.99 21.19
C VAL A 130 -13.42 5.33 22.04
N GLY A 131 -13.26 4.05 22.40
CA GLY A 131 -14.16 3.36 23.32
C GLY A 131 -14.26 4.03 24.69
N GLU A 132 -13.13 4.44 25.26
CA GLU A 132 -13.07 5.19 26.52
C GLU A 132 -13.76 6.57 26.40
N ALA A 133 -13.54 7.29 25.30
CA ALA A 133 -14.18 8.59 25.06
C ALA A 133 -15.70 8.48 24.91
N VAL A 134 -16.18 7.45 24.20
CA VAL A 134 -17.61 7.14 24.09
C VAL A 134 -18.20 6.86 25.48
N ALA A 135 -17.53 6.02 26.28
CA ALA A 135 -17.99 5.69 27.63
C ALA A 135 -18.08 6.93 28.53
N ARG A 136 -17.04 7.79 28.53
CA ARG A 136 -17.04 9.06 29.27
C ARG A 136 -18.17 9.99 28.85
N SER A 137 -18.37 10.14 27.53
CA SER A 137 -19.45 10.97 26.98
C SER A 137 -20.84 10.48 27.41
N LEU A 138 -21.08 9.17 27.43
CA LEU A 138 -22.36 8.59 27.86
C LEU A 138 -22.60 8.75 29.36
N LEU A 139 -21.53 8.74 30.16
CA LEU A 139 -21.58 8.94 31.62
C LEU A 139 -21.60 10.42 32.04
N GLY A 140 -21.56 11.37 31.09
CA GLY A 140 -21.48 12.81 31.38
C GLY A 140 -20.17 13.22 32.05
N GLN A 141 -19.12 12.42 31.90
CA GLN A 141 -17.80 12.73 32.43
C GLN A 141 -17.07 13.71 31.51
N PRO A 142 -16.23 14.62 32.06
CA PRO A 142 -15.37 15.46 31.24
C PRO A 142 -14.43 14.58 30.40
N ALA A 143 -14.09 15.09 29.21
CA ALA A 143 -13.11 14.50 28.31
C ALA A 143 -11.74 14.40 29.00
#